data_AF-A0AAW5FFG2-F1
#
_entry.id   AF-A0AAW5FFG2-F1
#
_cell.length_a   1.000
_cell.length_b   1.000
_cell.length_c   1.000
_cell.angle_alpha   90.00
_cell.angle_beta   90.00
_cell.angle_gamma   90.00
#
_symmetry.space_group_name_H-M   'P 1'
#
loop_
_entity.id
_entity.type
_entity.pdbx_description
1 polymer ?
#
loop_
_entity_poly.entity_id
_entity_poly.type
_entity_poly.pdbx_seq_one_letter_code
_entity_poly.pdbx_strand_id
1 'polypeptide(L)'
;MYIVIRKYTKVRSVADAARRAKSGIGQILRQSQGFRSYYLLDGGDGVAVAVMIFEDRESAKAANAKILEFVQASLHDLDLGDPEITTGEVLVNIEPDASLGIKYS
;
A
#
# COMPACT_ATOMS: atom_id res chain seq x y z
N MET A 1 -13.39 -8.40 -3.02
CA MET A 1 -12.08 -7.71 -3.09
C MET A 1 -12.27 -6.30 -2.61
N TYR A 2 -11.38 -5.83 -1.73
CA TYR A 2 -11.42 -4.50 -1.16
C TYR A 2 -10.08 -3.79 -1.39
N ILE A 3 -10.10 -2.54 -1.82
CA ILE A 3 -8.88 -1.74 -2.05
C ILE A 3 -8.80 -0.62 -1.03
N VAL A 4 -7.59 -0.37 -0.56
CA VAL A 4 -7.20 0.81 0.22
C VAL A 4 -6.11 1.54 -0.54
N ILE A 5 -6.36 2.81 -0.87
CA ILE A 5 -5.39 3.73 -1.48
C ILE A 5 -5.06 4.79 -0.45
N ARG A 6 -3.76 5.03 -0.23
CA ARG A 6 -3.25 6.17 0.56
C ARG A 6 -2.31 6.98 -0.27
N LYS A 7 -2.57 8.27 -0.38
CA LYS A 7 -1.71 9.22 -1.07
C LYS A 7 -1.12 10.20 -0.06
N TYR A 8 0.20 10.28 -0.04
CA TYR A 8 0.98 11.26 0.68
C TYR A 8 1.58 12.24 -0.31
N THR A 9 1.63 13.53 0.02
CA THR A 9 2.03 14.60 -0.92
C THR A 9 3.24 15.41 -0.47
N LYS A 10 3.82 15.08 0.69
CA LYS A 10 4.92 15.83 1.31
C LYS A 10 6.12 14.95 1.65
N VAL A 11 6.17 13.73 1.12
CA VAL A 11 7.18 12.74 1.50
C VAL A 11 8.57 13.23 1.13
N ARG A 12 9.41 13.44 2.15
CA ARG A 12 10.79 13.94 1.97
C ARG A 12 11.63 13.05 1.05
N SER A 13 11.45 11.73 1.16
CA SER A 13 12.16 10.74 0.34
C SER A 13 11.25 9.54 0.09
N VAL A 14 10.65 9.49 -1.10
CA VAL A 14 9.76 8.39 -1.49
C VAL A 14 10.55 7.08 -1.62
N ALA A 15 11.80 7.13 -2.09
CA ALA A 15 12.67 5.96 -2.16
C ALA A 15 12.97 5.38 -0.77
N ASP A 16 13.24 6.22 0.23
CA ASP A 16 13.45 5.73 1.61
C ASP A 16 12.16 5.18 2.22
N ALA A 17 11.02 5.85 1.97
CA ALA A 17 9.71 5.34 2.35
C ALA A 17 9.46 3.95 1.76
N ALA A 18 9.77 3.75 0.48
CA ALA A 18 9.62 2.47 -0.21
C ALA A 18 10.48 1.36 0.39
N ARG A 19 11.75 1.65 0.67
CA ARG A 19 12.67 0.68 1.29
C ARG A 19 12.16 0.24 2.68
N ARG A 20 11.72 1.20 3.51
CA ARG A 20 11.22 0.92 4.86
C ARG A 20 9.85 0.24 4.85
N ALA A 21 8.97 0.63 3.93
CA ALA A 21 7.67 -0.02 3.74
C ALA A 21 7.83 -1.48 3.29
N LYS A 22 8.78 -1.77 2.39
CA LYS A 22 9.03 -3.15 1.90
C LYS A 22 9.38 -4.12 3.04
N SER A 23 10.16 -3.70 4.03
CA SER A 23 10.49 -4.53 5.19
C SER A 23 9.35 -4.56 6.22
N GLY A 24 8.90 -3.39 6.70
CA GLY A 24 7.92 -3.32 7.79
C GLY A 24 6.49 -3.61 7.36
N ILE A 25 5.92 -2.76 6.52
CA ILE A 25 4.56 -2.93 5.98
C ILE A 25 4.46 -4.26 5.23
N GLY A 26 5.47 -4.61 4.44
CA GLY A 26 5.51 -5.88 3.72
C GLY A 26 5.45 -7.11 4.63
N GLN A 27 6.04 -7.07 5.83
CA GLN A 27 5.91 -8.16 6.81
C GLN A 27 4.51 -8.23 7.41
N ILE A 28 3.95 -7.08 7.83
CA ILE A 28 2.59 -6.99 8.38
C ILE A 28 1.57 -7.55 7.38
N LEU A 29 1.67 -7.13 6.12
CA LEU A 29 0.74 -7.53 5.06
C LEU A 29 0.84 -9.02 4.73
N ARG A 30 2.05 -9.60 4.63
CA ARG A 30 2.21 -11.06 4.39
C ARG A 30 1.61 -11.93 5.50
N GLN A 31 1.48 -11.41 6.71
CA GLN A 31 0.86 -12.10 7.85
C GLN A 31 -0.64 -11.77 8.01
N SER A 32 -1.16 -10.84 7.21
CA SER A 32 -2.56 -10.43 7.28
C SER A 32 -3.43 -11.39 6.46
N GLN A 33 -4.46 -11.93 7.10
CA GLN A 33 -5.47 -12.73 6.42
C GLN A 33 -6.10 -11.93 5.28
N GLY A 34 -6.38 -12.59 4.16
CA GLY A 34 -7.02 -11.98 2.99
C GLY A 34 -6.14 -10.96 2.25
N PHE A 35 -4.87 -10.79 2.59
CA PHE A 35 -3.97 -9.92 1.82
C PHE A 35 -3.69 -10.48 0.43
N ARG A 36 -3.89 -9.66 -0.61
CA ARG A 36 -3.67 -10.05 -2.01
C ARG A 36 -2.43 -9.42 -2.61
N SER A 37 -2.30 -8.09 -2.51
CA SER A 37 -1.17 -7.39 -3.11
C SER A 37 -0.96 -6.00 -2.50
N TYR A 38 0.28 -5.52 -2.62
CA TYR A 38 0.72 -4.22 -2.17
C TYR A 38 1.58 -3.56 -3.26
N TYR A 39 1.28 -2.31 -3.56
CA TYR A 39 2.07 -1.48 -4.43
C TYR A 39 2.37 -0.16 -3.73
N LEU A 40 3.57 0.34 -3.90
CA LEU A 40 3.93 1.71 -3.55
C LEU A 40 4.47 2.38 -4.80
N LEU A 41 3.82 3.46 -5.22
CA LEU A 41 4.15 4.22 -6.40
C LEU A 41 4.87 5.49 -5.99
N ASP A 42 5.95 5.81 -6.70
CA ASP A 42 6.55 7.14 -6.69
C ASP A 42 5.85 8.00 -7.75
N GLY A 43 5.11 9.00 -7.27
CA GLY A 43 4.38 9.94 -8.12
C GLY A 43 5.20 11.15 -8.55
N GLY A 44 6.47 11.26 -8.13
CA GLY A 44 7.28 12.45 -8.28
C GLY A 44 6.94 13.54 -7.26
N ASP A 45 7.83 14.52 -7.11
CA ASP A 45 7.62 15.72 -6.27
C ASP A 45 7.15 15.44 -4.82
N GLY A 46 7.67 14.37 -4.21
CA GLY A 46 7.32 13.98 -2.85
C GLY A 46 5.96 13.29 -2.73
N VAL A 47 5.34 12.91 -3.85
CA VAL A 47 4.09 12.14 -3.88
C VAL A 47 4.39 10.65 -3.77
N ALA A 48 3.81 9.99 -2.77
CA ALA A 48 3.82 8.53 -2.63
C ALA A 48 2.39 7.99 -2.59
N VAL A 49 2.10 6.96 -3.38
CA VAL A 49 0.78 6.30 -3.38
C VAL A 49 0.92 4.85 -2.97
N ALA A 50 0.37 4.49 -1.82
CA ALA A 50 0.29 3.12 -1.36
C ALA A 50 -1.07 2.51 -1.75
N VAL A 51 -1.04 1.39 -2.44
CA VAL A 51 -2.22 0.61 -2.82
C VAL A 51 -2.14 -0.75 -2.13
N MET A 52 -3.16 -1.10 -1.37
CA MET A 52 -3.28 -2.40 -0.71
C MET A 52 -4.58 -3.05 -1.16
N ILE A 53 -4.51 -4.32 -1.55
CA ILE A 53 -5.66 -5.10 -2.01
C ILE A 53 -5.87 -6.26 -1.04
N PHE A 54 -7.12 -6.43 -0.62
CA PHE A 54 -7.56 -7.50 0.28
C PHE A 54 -8.74 -8.28 -0.33
N GLU A 55 -9.00 -9.47 0.18
CA GLU A 55 -10.16 -10.29 -0.18
C GLU A 55 -11.47 -9.60 0.19
N ASP A 56 -11.54 -9.00 1.38
CA ASP A 56 -12.71 -8.33 1.93
C ASP A 56 -12.35 -7.10 2.79
N ARG A 57 -13.39 -6.39 3.24
CA ARG A 57 -13.28 -5.16 4.03
C ARG A 57 -12.75 -5.43 5.44
N GLU A 58 -13.14 -6.55 6.03
CA GLU A 58 -12.79 -6.96 7.40
C GLU A 58 -11.28 -7.20 7.49
N SER A 59 -10.71 -7.92 6.51
CA SER A 59 -9.29 -8.16 6.33
C SER A 59 -8.52 -6.84 6.19
N ALA A 60 -9.02 -5.91 5.36
CA ALA A 60 -8.41 -4.59 5.20
C ALA A 60 -8.42 -3.77 6.50
N LYS A 61 -9.54 -3.77 7.24
CA LYS A 61 -9.65 -3.08 8.53
C LYS A 61 -8.70 -3.66 9.57
N ALA A 62 -8.60 -4.98 9.65
CA ALA A 62 -7.73 -5.67 10.61
C ALA A 62 -6.24 -5.37 10.36
N ALA A 63 -5.81 -5.33 9.09
CA ALA A 63 -4.45 -4.96 8.73
C ALA A 63 -4.14 -3.48 9.01
N ASN A 64 -5.13 -2.60 8.83
CA ASN A 64 -4.95 -1.15 8.88
C ASN A 64 -4.33 -0.65 10.20
N ALA A 65 -4.78 -1.16 11.34
CA ALA A 65 -4.30 -0.71 12.65
C ALA A 65 -2.78 -0.87 12.80
N LYS A 66 -2.26 -2.04 12.42
CA LYS A 66 -0.82 -2.36 12.49
C LYS A 66 0.01 -1.52 11.51
N ILE A 67 -0.54 -1.26 10.32
CA ILE A 67 0.13 -0.44 9.31
C ILE A 67 0.26 1.01 9.81
N LEU A 68 -0.79 1.55 10.41
CA LEU A 68 -0.76 2.92 10.94
C LEU A 68 0.27 3.06 12.06
N GLU A 69 0.32 2.10 12.98
CA GLU A 69 1.33 2.06 14.04
C GLU A 69 2.75 2.05 13.46
N PHE A 70 3.01 1.22 12.45
CA PHE A 70 4.30 1.20 11.77
C PHE A 70 4.64 2.54 11.11
N VAL A 71 3.69 3.15 10.39
CA VAL A 71 3.90 4.44 9.72
C VAL A 71 4.28 5.52 10.73
N GLN A 72 3.56 5.59 11.85
CA GLN A 72 3.84 6.55 12.93
C GLN A 72 5.18 6.29 13.60
N ALA A 73 5.54 5.02 13.86
CA ALA A 73 6.80 4.70 14.52
C ALA A 73 8.02 4.86 13.60
N SER A 74 7.93 4.39 12.36
CA SER A 74 9.10 4.13 11.51
C SER A 74 9.29 5.09 10.34
N LEU A 75 8.27 5.89 10.01
CA LEU A 75 8.30 6.83 8.88
C LEU A 75 8.07 8.29 9.29
N HIS A 76 7.97 8.59 10.60
CA HIS A 76 7.68 9.95 11.08
C HIS A 76 8.71 11.00 10.64
N ASP A 77 9.97 10.61 10.47
CA ASP A 77 11.06 11.47 10.02
C ASP A 77 10.98 11.87 8.53
N LEU A 78 10.10 11.21 7.76
CA LEU A 78 9.90 11.48 6.33
C LEU A 78 8.84 12.54 6.04
N ASP A 79 8.22 13.13 7.07
CA ASP A 79 7.23 14.21 6.97
C ASP A 79 6.12 13.93 5.95
N LEU A 80 5.43 12.80 6.13
CA LEU A 80 4.47 12.31 5.14
C LEU A 80 3.25 13.24 4.94
N GLY A 81 2.98 14.12 5.91
CA GLY A 81 1.74 14.89 6.01
C GLY A 81 0.50 14.02 6.26
N ASP A 82 -0.68 14.65 6.20
CA ASP A 82 -1.94 13.93 6.29
C ASP A 82 -2.23 13.21 4.96
N PRO A 83 -2.48 11.89 4.98
CA PRO A 83 -2.81 11.17 3.75
C PRO A 83 -4.22 11.46 3.28
N GLU A 84 -4.39 11.54 1.96
CA GLU A 84 -5.68 11.33 1.32
C GLU A 84 -5.95 9.81 1.25
N ILE A 85 -7.08 9.36 1.78
CA ILE A 85 -7.42 7.93 1.85
C ILE A 85 -8.70 7.66 1.08
N THR A 86 -8.63 6.72 0.14
CA THR A 86 -9.80 6.18 -0.58
C THR A 86 -9.88 4.68 -0.36
N THR A 87 -11.06 4.16 -0.05
CA THR A 87 -11.25 2.72 0.16
C THR A 87 -12.60 2.25 -0.39
N GLY A 88 -12.70 1.01 -0.85
CA GLY A 88 -13.97 0.46 -1.31
C GLY A 88 -13.90 -0.94 -1.89
N GLU A 89 -15.08 -1.48 -2.18
CA GLU A 89 -15.23 -2.76 -2.89
C GLU A 89 -14.77 -2.60 -4.35
N VAL A 90 -14.07 -3.60 -4.86
CA VAL A 90 -13.73 -3.68 -6.28
C VAL A 90 -14.94 -4.20 -7.04
N LEU A 91 -15.48 -3.37 -7.94
CA LEU A 91 -16.64 -3.73 -8.76
C LEU A 91 -16.26 -4.48 -10.04
N VAL A 92 -15.06 -4.23 -10.57
CA VAL A 92 -14.53 -4.85 -11.79
C VAL A 92 -13.05 -5.12 -11.61
N ASN A 93 -12.63 -6.35 -11.92
CA ASN A 93 -11.22 -6.75 -12.01
C ASN A 93 -11.02 -7.46 -13.35
N ILE A 94 -10.03 -7.01 -14.13
CA ILE A 94 -9.68 -7.60 -15.43
C ILE A 94 -8.22 -7.99 -15.34
N GLU A 95 -7.95 -9.28 -15.47
CA GLU A 95 -6.60 -9.84 -15.47
C GLU A 95 -6.27 -10.27 -16.90
N PRO A 96 -4.98 -10.23 -17.32
CA PRO A 96 -4.58 -10.79 -18.60
C PRO A 96 -5.02 -12.24 -18.67
N ASP A 97 -5.46 -12.70 -19.85
CA ASP A 97 -5.52 -14.13 -20.10
C ASP A 97 -4.13 -14.71 -19.79
N ALA A 98 -4.08 -15.81 -19.05
CA ALA A 98 -2.85 -16.42 -18.54
C ALA A 98 -1.85 -16.85 -19.65
N SER A 99 -2.14 -16.57 -20.91
CA SER A 99 -1.32 -16.83 -22.10
C SER A 99 -0.25 -15.75 -22.40
N LEU A 100 -0.21 -14.61 -21.71
CA LEU A 100 0.79 -13.56 -21.99
C LEU A 100 1.57 -13.16 -20.73
N GLY A 101 2.40 -14.09 -20.27
CA GLY A 101 3.44 -13.82 -19.29
C GLY A 101 4.48 -12.84 -19.85
N ILE A 102 4.39 -11.57 -19.46
CA ILE A 102 5.52 -10.64 -19.55
C ILE A 102 5.96 -10.32 -18.12
N LYS A 103 7.10 -10.91 -17.75
CA LYS A 103 7.86 -10.58 -16.55
C LYS A 103 8.44 -9.17 -16.71
N TYR A 104 8.14 -8.27 -15.79
CA TYR A 104 8.98 -7.10 -15.60
C TYR A 104 10.06 -7.44 -14.58
N SER A 105 11.31 -7.41 -15.06
CA SER A 105 12.57 -7.50 -14.33
C SER A 105 12.81 -6.27 -13.47
#